data_AF-A0A3B6SEF3-F1
#
_entry.id   AF-A0A3B6SEF3-F1
#
_cell.length_a   1.000
_cell.length_b   1.000
_cell.length_c   1.000
_cell.angle_alpha   90.00
_cell.angle_beta   90.00
_cell.angle_gamma   90.00
#
_symmetry.space_group_name_H-M   'P 1'
#
loop_
_entity.id
_entity.type
_entity.pdbx_description
1 polymer ?
#
loop_
_entity_poly.entity_id
_entity_poly.type
_entity_poly.pdbx_seq_one_letter_code
_entity_poly.pdbx_strand_id
1 'polypeptide(L)'
;MMFMHTALVFGWAGSMALYELAVFDPSDPVLDPMWTQGMFVIPFMTRLGITDSWGGWSISGGTVTNPGIWSYEGVAGVACFGFGAFHVTGLYGPGIWVSDPYGLTGKVQVVNPAWGAEGFDPFVPGGIASHHIVAAFVVAGTMWYGSATTPIELFGPTHYQWDQGYFQQEIY
;
A
#
# COMPACT_ATOMS: atom_id res chain seq x y z
N MET A 1 0.16 17.84 13.17
CA MET A 1 -0.64 17.24 12.07
C MET A 1 0.09 16.10 11.37
N MET A 2 1.37 16.24 11.00
CA MET A 2 2.17 15.17 10.35
C MET A 2 2.11 13.82 11.08
N PHE A 3 2.36 13.80 12.39
CA PHE A 3 2.36 12.55 13.19
C PHE A 3 1.02 11.82 13.26
N MET A 4 -0.10 12.52 13.05
CA MET A 4 -1.41 11.88 13.04
C MET A 4 -1.70 11.20 11.71
N HIS A 5 -1.47 11.92 10.62
CA HIS A 5 -1.64 11.40 9.28
C HIS A 5 -0.76 10.17 9.03
N THR A 6 0.55 10.27 9.33
CA THR A 6 1.48 9.16 9.15
C THR A 6 1.02 7.93 9.91
N ALA A 7 0.63 8.08 11.18
CA ALA A 7 0.21 6.96 11.96
C ALA A 7 -1.08 6.30 11.43
N LEU A 8 -2.08 7.08 11.02
CA LEU A 8 -3.29 6.54 10.38
C LEU A 8 -2.97 5.74 9.11
N VAL A 9 -2.03 6.22 8.29
CA VAL A 9 -1.55 5.48 7.11
C VAL A 9 -0.86 4.17 7.52
N PHE A 10 -0.04 4.17 8.57
CA PHE A 10 0.55 2.94 9.13
C PHE A 10 -0.52 1.97 9.67
N GLY A 11 -1.53 2.49 10.37
CA GLY A 11 -2.64 1.70 10.87
C GLY A 11 -3.44 1.03 9.76
N TRP A 12 -3.76 1.78 8.70
CA TRP A 12 -4.42 1.26 7.50
C TRP A 12 -3.56 0.21 6.80
N ALA A 13 -2.26 0.47 6.61
CA ALA A 13 -1.36 -0.47 5.93
C ALA A 13 -1.25 -1.81 6.70
N GLY A 14 -1.13 -1.74 8.03
CA GLY A 14 -1.08 -2.92 8.88
C GLY A 14 -2.39 -3.70 8.90
N SER A 15 -3.53 -3.02 9.05
CA SER A 15 -4.84 -3.70 9.07
C SER A 15 -5.22 -4.30 7.72
N MET A 16 -4.91 -3.61 6.61
CA MET A 16 -5.14 -4.17 5.28
C MET A 16 -4.27 -5.38 4.99
N ALA A 17 -2.99 -5.36 5.38
CA ALA A 17 -2.11 -6.52 5.23
C ALA A 17 -2.61 -7.72 6.05
N LEU A 18 -3.06 -7.49 7.29
CA LEU A 18 -3.67 -8.55 8.11
C LEU A 18 -4.97 -9.08 7.50
N TYR A 19 -5.80 -8.21 6.93
CA TYR A 19 -7.02 -8.62 6.24
C TYR A 19 -6.72 -9.50 5.02
N GLU A 20 -5.81 -9.06 4.15
CA GLU A 20 -5.39 -9.82 2.97
C GLU A 20 -4.81 -11.17 3.36
N LEU A 21 -3.90 -11.23 4.34
CA LEU A 21 -3.34 -12.49 4.83
C LEU A 21 -4.38 -13.45 5.41
N ALA A 22 -5.50 -12.94 5.95
CA ALA A 22 -6.54 -13.79 6.49
C ALA A 22 -7.42 -14.44 5.41
N VAL A 23 -7.44 -13.90 4.19
CA VAL A 23 -8.28 -14.38 3.09
C VAL A 23 -7.49 -14.92 1.90
N PHE A 24 -6.19 -14.63 1.82
CA PHE A 24 -5.32 -15.04 0.72
C PHE A 24 -5.10 -16.56 0.71
N ASP A 25 -5.28 -17.18 -0.46
CA ASP A 25 -4.97 -18.58 -0.72
C ASP A 25 -3.62 -18.70 -1.46
N PRO A 26 -2.56 -19.21 -0.81
CA PRO A 26 -1.24 -19.36 -1.43
C PRO A 26 -1.06 -20.67 -2.23
N SER A 27 -2.12 -21.49 -2.40
CA SER A 27 -1.98 -22.87 -2.89
C SER A 27 -1.65 -23.01 -4.37
N ASP A 28 -2.11 -22.09 -5.23
CA ASP A 28 -1.87 -22.14 -6.68
C ASP A 28 -1.37 -20.77 -7.21
N PRO A 29 -0.05 -20.52 -7.22
CA PRO A 29 0.49 -19.26 -7.73
C PRO A 29 0.42 -19.14 -9.26
N VAL A 30 0.03 -20.20 -9.98
CA VAL A 30 -0.01 -20.21 -11.45
C VAL A 30 -1.40 -19.79 -11.94
N LEU A 31 -2.46 -20.42 -11.43
CA LEU A 31 -3.82 -20.17 -11.89
C LEU A 31 -4.65 -19.30 -10.96
N ASP A 32 -4.26 -19.16 -9.70
CA ASP A 32 -4.91 -18.26 -8.73
C ASP A 32 -3.91 -17.32 -8.04
N PRO A 33 -3.13 -16.51 -8.80
CA PRO A 33 -2.18 -15.57 -8.23
C PRO A 33 -2.84 -14.41 -7.46
N MET A 34 -2.07 -13.65 -6.69
CA MET A 34 -2.58 -12.57 -5.83
C MET A 34 -3.52 -11.56 -6.51
N TRP A 35 -3.32 -11.28 -7.80
CA TRP A 35 -4.13 -10.32 -8.56
C TRP A 35 -5.50 -10.89 -9.00
N THR A 36 -5.71 -12.22 -9.04
CA THR A 36 -7.04 -12.81 -9.25
C THR A 36 -7.88 -12.80 -7.97
N GLN A 37 -7.20 -12.88 -6.82
CA GLN A 37 -7.84 -12.88 -5.50
C GLN A 37 -8.16 -11.47 -4.95
N GLY A 38 -7.83 -10.41 -5.72
CA GLY A 38 -8.11 -9.03 -5.32
C GLY A 38 -7.17 -8.49 -4.24
N MET A 39 -5.95 -9.02 -4.13
CA MET A 39 -4.96 -8.52 -3.18
C MET A 39 -4.40 -7.17 -3.63
N PHE A 40 -4.31 -6.22 -2.70
CA PHE A 40 -3.84 -4.87 -2.97
C PHE A 40 -2.47 -4.60 -2.35
N VAL A 41 -2.25 -4.88 -1.07
CA VAL A 41 -1.01 -4.56 -0.36
C VAL A 41 0.06 -5.66 -0.43
N ILE A 42 -0.32 -6.94 -0.51
CA ILE A 42 0.61 -8.07 -0.72
C ILE A 42 1.52 -7.87 -1.96
N PRO A 43 1.01 -7.43 -3.14
CA PRO A 43 1.86 -7.05 -4.28
C PRO A 43 2.97 -6.05 -3.94
N PHE A 44 2.67 -5.00 -3.16
CA PHE A 44 3.66 -3.97 -2.81
C PHE A 44 4.71 -4.49 -1.84
N MET A 45 4.33 -5.34 -0.88
CA MET A 45 5.25 -5.99 0.05
C MET A 45 6.19 -6.93 -0.72
N THR A 46 5.62 -7.74 -1.62
CA THR A 46 6.34 -8.72 -2.45
C THR A 46 7.33 -8.03 -3.38
N ARG A 47 6.94 -6.91 -3.99
CA ARG A 47 7.83 -6.10 -4.85
C ARG A 47 9.11 -5.66 -4.13
N LEU A 48 9.05 -5.49 -2.80
CA LEU A 48 10.20 -5.07 -1.98
C LEU A 48 10.91 -6.24 -1.28
N GLY A 49 10.57 -7.48 -1.63
CA GLY A 49 11.28 -8.68 -1.19
C GLY A 49 10.67 -9.42 0.01
N ILE A 50 9.46 -9.04 0.46
CA ILE A 50 8.72 -9.84 1.44
C ILE A 50 7.95 -10.93 0.71
N THR A 51 8.46 -12.17 0.72
CA THR A 51 7.89 -13.29 -0.05
C THR A 51 7.35 -14.42 0.82
N ASP A 52 7.67 -14.43 2.12
CA ASP A 52 7.46 -15.58 2.98
C ASP A 52 6.49 -15.26 4.13
N SER A 53 5.76 -16.27 4.56
CA SER A 53 4.76 -16.20 5.63
C SER A 53 5.13 -17.09 6.81
N TRP A 54 4.77 -16.66 8.03
CA TRP A 54 4.76 -17.49 9.24
C TRP A 54 3.84 -18.71 9.14
N GLY A 55 2.89 -18.71 8.20
CA GLY A 55 2.08 -19.87 7.81
C GLY A 55 2.86 -20.95 7.05
N GLY A 56 4.15 -20.76 6.78
CA GLY A 56 5.04 -21.77 6.21
C GLY A 56 4.98 -21.86 4.68
N TRP A 57 4.46 -20.84 4.01
CA TRP A 57 4.40 -20.74 2.55
C TRP A 57 5.22 -19.55 2.04
N SER A 58 5.66 -19.65 0.79
CA SER A 58 6.27 -18.56 0.02
C SER A 58 5.41 -18.24 -1.19
N ILE A 59 5.42 -16.98 -1.63
CA ILE A 59 4.59 -16.50 -2.74
C ILE A 59 4.89 -17.19 -4.09
N SER A 60 6.06 -17.80 -4.21
CA SER A 60 6.45 -18.60 -5.37
C SER A 60 5.94 -20.05 -5.33
N GLY A 61 5.09 -20.41 -4.36
CA GLY A 61 4.53 -21.76 -4.18
C GLY A 61 5.41 -22.71 -3.36
N GLY A 62 6.51 -22.22 -2.79
CA GLY A 62 7.40 -23.01 -1.93
C GLY A 62 6.90 -23.15 -0.50
N THR A 63 7.43 -24.14 0.23
CA THR A 63 7.26 -24.24 1.68
C THR A 63 8.46 -23.62 2.41
N VAL A 64 8.20 -22.93 3.52
CA VAL A 64 9.20 -22.19 4.30
C VAL A 64 9.16 -22.68 5.73
N THR A 65 10.32 -23.08 6.27
CA THR A 65 10.44 -23.55 7.65
C THR A 65 10.79 -22.44 8.64
N ASN A 66 11.49 -21.40 8.17
CA ASN A 66 11.85 -20.23 8.98
C ASN A 66 11.87 -18.95 8.12
N PRO A 67 10.72 -18.27 8.00
CA PRO A 67 10.60 -17.00 7.26
C PRO A 67 11.25 -15.79 7.99
N GLY A 68 11.76 -15.99 9.22
CA GLY A 68 12.34 -14.91 10.02
C GLY A 68 11.32 -13.87 10.48
N ILE A 69 11.82 -12.73 10.97
CA ILE A 69 10.97 -11.65 11.50
C ILE A 69 10.31 -10.79 10.39
N TRP A 70 10.92 -10.73 9.21
CA TRP A 70 10.45 -9.94 8.07
C TRP A 70 9.60 -10.78 7.12
N SER A 71 8.55 -11.41 7.66
CA SER A 71 7.48 -12.04 6.88
C SER A 71 6.35 -11.04 6.59
N TYR A 72 5.33 -11.44 5.82
CA TYR A 72 4.13 -10.63 5.64
C TYR A 72 3.49 -10.26 7.00
N GLU A 73 3.36 -11.23 7.91
CA GLU A 73 2.82 -11.01 9.26
C GLU A 73 3.71 -10.11 10.10
N GLY A 74 5.04 -10.25 9.97
CA GLY A 74 5.99 -9.41 10.69
C GLY A 74 5.87 -7.93 10.32
N VAL A 75 5.80 -7.63 9.02
CA VAL A 75 5.63 -6.25 8.53
C VAL A 75 4.24 -5.70 8.90
N ALA A 76 3.18 -6.49 8.70
CA ALA A 76 1.82 -6.12 9.07
C ALA A 76 1.69 -5.85 10.57
N GLY A 77 2.32 -6.70 11.38
CA GLY A 77 2.37 -6.61 12.83
C GLY A 77 3.08 -5.35 13.31
N VAL A 78 4.26 -5.02 12.77
CA VAL A 78 4.98 -3.78 13.13
C VAL A 78 4.14 -2.54 12.81
N ALA A 79 3.50 -2.50 11.65
CA ALA A 79 2.67 -1.36 11.25
C ALA A 79 1.41 -1.21 12.15
N CYS A 80 0.67 -2.31 12.37
CA CYS A 80 -0.56 -2.31 13.16
C CYS A 80 -0.29 -2.06 14.66
N PHE A 81 0.68 -2.78 15.23
CA PHE A 81 1.08 -2.62 16.63
C PHE A 81 1.64 -1.22 16.88
N GLY A 82 2.53 -0.73 16.01
CA GLY A 82 3.12 0.60 16.15
C GLY A 82 2.05 1.70 16.14
N PHE A 83 1.05 1.59 15.27
CA PHE A 83 -0.10 2.48 15.26
C PHE A 83 -0.88 2.45 16.59
N GLY A 84 -1.28 1.27 17.04
CA GLY A 84 -2.04 1.14 18.29
C GLY A 84 -1.25 1.61 19.52
N ALA A 85 -0.05 1.08 19.71
CA ALA A 85 0.75 1.23 20.92
C ALA A 85 1.32 2.64 21.11
N PHE A 86 1.65 3.34 20.01
CA PHE A 86 2.31 4.64 20.10
C PHE A 86 1.40 5.80 19.70
N HIS A 87 0.62 5.63 18.63
CA HIS A 87 -0.23 6.70 18.14
C HIS A 87 -1.56 6.79 18.86
N VAL A 88 -2.33 5.70 18.92
CA VAL A 88 -3.69 5.72 19.50
C VAL A 88 -3.65 5.98 21.02
N THR A 89 -2.72 5.36 21.74
CA THR A 89 -2.57 5.54 23.21
C THR A 89 -2.05 6.92 23.61
N GLY A 90 -1.45 7.67 22.68
CA GLY A 90 -0.78 8.94 22.98
C GLY A 90 0.61 8.80 23.61
N LEU A 91 1.18 7.59 23.70
CA LEU A 91 2.49 7.37 24.34
C LEU A 91 3.63 8.12 23.61
N TYR A 92 3.64 8.08 22.28
CA TYR A 92 4.59 8.84 21.44
C TYR A 92 3.92 9.50 20.22
N GLY A 93 2.60 9.45 20.12
CA GLY A 93 1.83 10.10 19.06
C GLY A 93 0.75 11.02 19.61
N PRO A 94 0.06 11.77 18.74
CA PRO A 94 -0.90 12.80 19.15
C PRO A 94 -2.26 12.25 19.64
N GLY A 95 -2.43 10.93 19.77
CA GLY A 95 -3.74 10.33 20.01
C GLY A 95 -4.65 10.40 18.78
N ILE A 96 -5.92 10.07 18.99
CA ILE A 96 -6.97 10.19 17.98
C ILE A 96 -7.87 11.38 18.27
N TRP A 97 -8.58 11.83 17.24
CA TRP A 97 -9.63 12.82 17.41
C TRP A 97 -10.74 12.26 18.30
N VAL A 98 -11.08 13.00 19.35
CA VAL A 98 -12.24 12.74 20.19
C VAL A 98 -13.05 14.02 20.23
N SER A 99 -14.33 13.90 19.90
CA SER A 99 -15.29 14.99 20.07
C SER A 99 -16.24 14.68 21.21
N ASP A 100 -16.89 15.71 21.73
CA ASP A 100 -18.04 15.54 22.61
C ASP A 100 -19.18 14.81 21.87
N PRO A 101 -20.16 14.23 22.61
CA PRO A 101 -21.29 13.52 22.00
C PRO A 101 -22.14 14.35 21.03
N TYR A 102 -22.04 15.68 21.09
CA TYR A 102 -22.73 16.61 20.21
C TYR A 102 -21.85 17.13 19.06
N GLY A 103 -20.56 16.76 19.01
CA GLY A 103 -19.65 17.03 17.90
C GLY A 103 -19.29 18.50 17.70
N LEU A 104 -19.41 19.35 18.72
CA LEU A 104 -19.42 20.81 18.56
C LEU A 104 -18.03 21.47 18.56
N THR A 105 -16.97 20.76 18.93
CA THR A 105 -15.68 21.37 19.28
C THR A 105 -14.49 20.94 18.40
N GLY A 106 -14.76 20.24 17.29
CA GLY A 106 -13.74 19.79 16.36
C GLY A 106 -13.42 20.80 15.25
N LYS A 107 -12.13 21.05 14.91
CA LYS A 107 -11.75 21.82 13.70
C LYS A 107 -10.55 21.31 12.89
N VAL A 108 -10.65 21.42 11.56
CA VAL A 108 -9.62 21.19 10.53
C VAL A 108 -9.65 22.37 9.53
N GLN A 109 -8.57 22.65 8.76
CA GLN A 109 -8.51 23.73 7.74
C GLN A 109 -8.06 23.22 6.35
N VAL A 110 -8.43 23.95 5.29
CA VAL A 110 -8.19 23.65 3.86
C VAL A 110 -6.96 24.40 3.34
N VAL A 111 -6.22 23.79 2.40
CA VAL A 111 -5.08 24.39 1.69
C VAL A 111 -5.30 24.28 0.17
N ASN A 112 -5.10 25.38 -0.56
CA ASN A 112 -5.18 25.40 -2.02
C ASN A 112 -3.83 25.00 -2.65
N PRO A 113 -3.82 24.27 -3.78
CA PRO A 113 -2.59 23.90 -4.47
C PRO A 113 -1.88 25.10 -5.11
N ALA A 114 -0.54 25.07 -5.10
CA ALA A 114 0.32 26.04 -5.78
C ALA A 114 0.99 25.38 -6.99
N TRP A 115 0.88 26.01 -8.16
CA TRP A 115 1.30 25.42 -9.45
C TRP A 115 2.51 26.09 -10.08
N GLY A 116 2.93 27.27 -9.60
CA GLY A 116 4.14 27.93 -10.04
C GLY A 116 5.39 27.42 -9.30
N ALA A 117 6.51 28.11 -9.52
CA ALA A 117 7.78 27.76 -8.88
C ALA A 117 7.74 27.84 -7.35
N GLU A 118 6.82 28.63 -6.79
CA GLU A 118 6.54 28.71 -5.35
C GLU A 118 6.07 27.39 -4.74
N GLY A 119 5.57 26.44 -5.55
CA GLY A 119 5.24 25.09 -5.10
C GLY A 119 6.45 24.25 -4.66
N PHE A 120 7.68 24.67 -4.99
CA PHE A 120 8.91 24.03 -4.53
C PHE A 120 9.50 24.67 -3.27
N ASP A 121 8.92 25.78 -2.78
CA ASP A 121 9.30 26.35 -1.49
C ASP A 121 8.77 25.46 -0.35
N PRO A 122 9.63 24.91 0.53
CA PRO A 122 9.21 24.03 1.63
C PRO A 122 8.29 24.70 2.66
N PHE A 123 8.14 26.02 2.62
CA PHE A 123 7.25 26.79 3.50
C PHE A 123 5.89 27.13 2.87
N VAL A 124 5.67 26.76 1.60
CA VAL A 124 4.39 26.96 0.90
C VAL A 124 3.59 25.64 0.90
N PRO A 125 2.54 25.51 1.73
CA PRO A 125 1.81 24.24 1.86
C PRO A 125 1.05 23.84 0.58
N GLY A 126 0.79 24.79 -0.32
CA GLY A 126 0.20 24.51 -1.63
C GLY A 126 1.06 23.62 -2.54
N GLY A 127 2.38 23.60 -2.34
CA GLY A 127 3.30 22.69 -3.03
C GLY A 127 3.05 21.21 -2.72
N ILE A 128 2.61 20.92 -1.49
CA ILE A 128 2.26 19.56 -1.08
C ILE A 128 1.07 19.05 -1.91
N ALA A 129 0.04 19.88 -2.06
CA ALA A 129 -1.16 19.51 -2.80
C ALA A 129 -0.87 19.31 -4.30
N SER A 130 -0.12 20.20 -4.94
CA SER A 130 0.25 20.03 -6.36
C SER A 130 1.18 18.84 -6.59
N HIS A 131 2.15 18.60 -5.71
CA HIS A 131 3.01 17.42 -5.76
C HIS A 131 2.21 16.12 -5.74
N HIS A 132 1.26 15.96 -4.80
CA HIS A 132 0.45 14.75 -4.70
C HIS A 132 -0.42 14.53 -5.96
N ILE A 133 -0.97 15.60 -6.54
CA ILE A 133 -1.76 15.51 -7.76
C ILE A 133 -0.90 15.01 -8.92
N VAL A 134 0.28 15.59 -9.12
CA VAL A 134 1.20 15.17 -10.20
C VAL A 134 1.71 13.75 -9.97
N ALA A 135 2.12 13.42 -8.74
CA ALA A 135 2.59 12.09 -8.39
C ALA A 135 1.50 11.04 -8.62
N ALA A 136 0.24 11.32 -8.25
CA ALA A 136 -0.89 10.43 -8.49
C ALA A 136 -1.10 10.19 -10.00
N PHE A 137 -1.01 11.24 -10.82
CA PHE A 137 -1.13 11.11 -12.27
C PHE A 137 -0.03 10.20 -12.86
N VAL A 138 1.22 10.39 -12.45
CA VAL A 138 2.35 9.57 -12.90
C VAL A 138 2.17 8.11 -12.48
N VAL A 139 1.86 7.85 -11.21
CA VAL A 139 1.67 6.49 -10.69
C VAL A 139 0.50 5.80 -11.39
N ALA A 140 -0.62 6.49 -11.58
CA ALA A 140 -1.76 5.97 -12.33
C ALA A 140 -1.37 5.59 -13.77
N GLY A 141 -0.60 6.45 -14.46
CA GLY A 141 -0.06 6.14 -15.78
C GLY A 141 0.82 4.88 -15.78
N THR A 142 1.78 4.80 -14.86
CA THR A 142 2.70 3.64 -14.79
C THR A 142 2.00 2.33 -14.43
N MET A 143 0.88 2.39 -13.69
CA MET A 143 0.05 1.23 -13.42
C MET A 143 -0.78 0.83 -14.64
N TRP A 144 -1.38 1.80 -15.32
CA TRP A 144 -2.26 1.55 -16.47
C TRP A 144 -1.51 1.04 -17.72
N TYR A 145 -0.34 1.61 -18.00
CA TYR A 145 0.47 1.26 -19.16
C TYR A 145 1.48 0.13 -18.89
N GLY A 146 1.72 -0.21 -17.63
CA GLY A 146 2.78 -1.14 -17.23
C GLY A 146 4.16 -0.47 -17.19
N SER A 147 5.01 -0.92 -16.25
CA SER A 147 6.35 -0.42 -16.05
C SER A 147 7.21 -1.45 -15.32
N ALA A 148 8.52 -1.20 -15.19
CA ALA A 148 9.41 -2.04 -14.37
C ALA A 148 8.98 -2.13 -12.89
N THR A 149 8.13 -1.21 -12.40
CA THR A 149 7.66 -1.19 -11.01
C THR A 149 6.27 -1.78 -10.83
N THR A 150 5.65 -2.22 -11.92
CA THR A 150 4.30 -2.80 -11.98
C THR A 150 4.33 -4.11 -12.77
N PRO A 151 5.09 -5.13 -12.31
CA PRO A 151 5.22 -6.41 -13.00
C PRO A 151 3.91 -7.20 -13.02
N ILE A 152 3.68 -7.96 -14.10
CA ILE A 152 2.44 -8.67 -14.37
C ILE A 152 2.17 -9.82 -13.38
N GLU A 153 3.20 -10.43 -12.79
CA GLU A 153 2.98 -11.49 -11.78
C GLU A 153 2.38 -10.94 -10.48
N LEU A 154 2.56 -9.64 -10.20
CA LEU A 154 2.04 -9.00 -8.98
C LEU A 154 0.73 -8.25 -9.22
N PHE A 155 0.57 -7.62 -10.39
CA PHE A 155 -0.55 -6.71 -10.67
C PHE A 155 -1.47 -7.17 -11.80
N GLY A 156 -1.15 -8.27 -12.47
CA GLY A 156 -1.88 -8.76 -13.64
C GLY A 156 -1.47 -8.09 -14.96
N PRO A 157 -1.93 -8.64 -16.10
CA PRO A 157 -1.63 -8.10 -17.43
C PRO A 157 -2.37 -6.79 -17.72
N THR A 158 -1.83 -6.00 -18.66
CA THR A 158 -2.49 -4.78 -19.14
C THR A 158 -3.39 -5.08 -20.35
N HIS A 159 -4.40 -4.24 -20.58
CA HIS A 159 -5.25 -4.39 -21.78
C HIS A 159 -4.46 -4.23 -23.09
N TYR A 160 -3.34 -3.50 -23.10
CA TYR A 160 -2.47 -3.38 -24.26
C TYR A 160 -1.87 -4.72 -24.71
N GLN A 161 -1.57 -5.62 -23.75
CA GLN A 161 -1.08 -6.96 -24.08
C GLN A 161 -2.16 -7.80 -24.76
N TRP A 162 -3.43 -7.59 -24.38
CA TRP A 162 -4.57 -8.21 -25.05
C TRP A 162 -4.79 -7.63 -26.46
N ASP A 163 -4.86 -6.30 -26.58
CA ASP A 163 -5.15 -5.61 -27.84
C ASP A 163 -4.13 -5.93 -28.95
N GLN A 164 -2.88 -6.20 -28.57
CA GLN A 164 -1.81 -6.54 -29.51
C GLN A 164 -1.60 -8.05 -29.69
N GLY A 165 -2.38 -8.89 -29.00
CA GLY A 165 -2.17 -10.34 -29.00
C GLY A 165 -0.77 -10.74 -28.52
N TYR A 166 -0.21 -10.01 -27.54
CA TYR A 166 1.19 -10.14 -27.11
C TYR A 166 1.54 -11.58 -26.72
N PHE A 167 0.77 -12.19 -25.84
CA PHE A 167 0.99 -13.59 -25.44
C PHE A 167 0.59 -14.59 -26.52
N GLN A 168 -0.34 -14.23 -27.41
CA GLN A 168 -0.74 -15.08 -28.52
C GLN A 168 0.42 -15.26 -29.51
N GLN A 169 1.17 -14.20 -29.81
CA GLN A 169 2.32 -14.26 -30.71
C GLN A 169 3.46 -15.13 -30.17
N GLU A 170 3.61 -15.26 -28.85
CA GLU A 170 4.62 -16.11 -28.23
C GLU A 170 4.23 -17.60 -28.24
N ILE A 171 2.92 -17.90 -28.27
CA ILE A 171 2.40 -19.28 -28.24
C ILE A 171 2.38 -19.93 -29.63
N TYR A 172 2.17 -19.14 -30.68
CA TYR A 172 2.00 -19.60 -32.07
C TYR A 172 3.22 -19.31 -32.94
#